data_AF-A0A180FFA0-F1
#
_entry.id   AF-A0A180FFA0-F1
#
_cell.length_a   1.000
_cell.length_b   1.000
_cell.length_c   1.000
_cell.angle_alpha   90.00
_cell.angle_beta   90.00
_cell.angle_gamma   90.00
#
_symmetry.space_group_name_H-M   'P 1'
#
loop_
_entity.id
_entity.type
_entity.pdbx_description
1 polymer ?
#
loop_
_entity_poly.entity_id
_entity_poly.type
_entity_poly.pdbx_seq_one_letter_code
_entity_poly.pdbx_strand_id
1 'polypeptide(L)'
;MIQQGKRERAALILAHITGWAIFIVFPIVNEADLWQAVSRHPTLFLATNLFLISYFYLNLNLFVPCFLLKKKIIVFFAVTFACIVLYFIILWIFHSYFFSGQPFRPDMPFQGRHPEFLPDEHFPHSRMRPDEMMKRLGIYTRTTQFLLVFIVSTGIKVITQWYEEKHRLKELESSKVEAELSFLKSQIHPHFLVN
;
A
#
# COMPACT_ATOMS: atom_id res chain seq x y z
N MET A 1 -17.14 29.97 -4.72
CA MET A 1 -16.63 29.05 -3.67
C MET A 1 -17.18 27.63 -3.75
N ILE A 2 -18.51 27.39 -3.74
CA ILE A 2 -19.08 26.02 -3.73
C ILE A 2 -18.72 25.19 -5.00
N GLN A 3 -18.72 25.80 -6.18
CA GLN A 3 -18.34 25.10 -7.42
C GLN A 3 -16.85 24.74 -7.49
N GLN A 4 -15.99 25.53 -6.84
CA GLN A 4 -14.54 25.29 -6.81
C GLN A 4 -14.19 24.07 -5.95
N GLY A 5 -14.78 23.97 -4.76
CA GLY A 5 -14.60 22.80 -3.89
C GLY A 5 -15.17 21.49 -4.49
N LYS A 6 -16.23 21.56 -5.31
CA LYS A 6 -16.73 20.38 -6.05
C LYS A 6 -15.74 19.91 -7.12
N ARG A 7 -15.12 20.83 -7.86
CA ARG A 7 -14.12 20.51 -8.90
C ARG A 7 -12.86 19.90 -8.31
N GLU A 8 -12.36 20.43 -7.19
CA GLU A 8 -11.20 19.90 -6.47
C GLU A 8 -11.46 18.48 -5.97
N ARG A 9 -12.63 18.23 -5.38
CA ARG A 9 -13.02 16.86 -4.95
C ARG A 9 -13.13 15.90 -6.13
N ALA A 10 -13.71 16.33 -7.25
CA ALA A 10 -13.80 15.52 -8.45
C ALA A 10 -12.40 15.17 -9.00
N ALA A 11 -11.50 16.15 -9.06
CA ALA A 11 -10.12 15.93 -9.49
C ALA A 11 -9.38 14.93 -8.59
N LEU A 12 -9.56 15.02 -7.27
CA LEU A 12 -8.98 14.07 -6.32
C LEU A 12 -9.51 12.65 -6.51
N ILE A 13 -10.82 12.50 -6.71
CA ILE A 13 -11.44 11.20 -6.98
C ILE A 13 -10.90 10.63 -8.30
N LEU A 14 -10.83 11.44 -9.35
CA LEU A 14 -10.25 11.03 -10.64
C LEU A 14 -8.79 10.62 -10.51
N ALA A 15 -7.99 11.32 -9.71
CA ALA A 15 -6.60 10.96 -9.43
C ALA A 15 -6.49 9.60 -8.75
N HIS A 16 -7.36 9.29 -7.77
CA HIS A 16 -7.37 7.98 -7.11
C HIS A 16 -7.82 6.87 -8.06
N ILE A 17 -8.89 7.09 -8.85
CA ILE A 17 -9.36 6.12 -9.84
C ILE A 17 -8.25 5.81 -10.85
N THR A 18 -7.59 6.85 -11.35
CA THR A 18 -6.46 6.73 -12.29
C THR A 18 -5.29 5.99 -11.65
N GLY A 19 -4.94 6.34 -10.40
CA GLY A 19 -3.87 5.68 -9.65
C GLY A 19 -4.14 4.19 -9.44
N TRP A 20 -5.36 3.82 -9.06
CA TRP A 20 -5.75 2.41 -8.92
C TRP A 20 -5.77 1.68 -10.26
N ALA A 21 -6.25 2.32 -11.33
CA ALA A 21 -6.22 1.74 -12.66
C ALA A 21 -4.78 1.43 -13.09
N ILE A 22 -3.86 2.38 -12.94
CA ILE A 22 -2.44 2.18 -13.24
C ILE A 22 -1.85 1.07 -12.36
N PHE A 23 -2.10 1.11 -11.05
CA PHE A 23 -1.57 0.12 -10.10
C PHE A 23 -2.02 -1.31 -10.41
N ILE A 24 -3.27 -1.49 -10.85
CA ILE A 24 -3.85 -2.79 -11.18
C ILE A 24 -3.38 -3.27 -12.57
N VAL A 25 -3.33 -2.38 -13.55
CA VAL A 25 -2.98 -2.73 -14.95
C VAL A 25 -1.48 -2.92 -15.13
N PHE A 26 -0.64 -2.15 -14.44
CA PHE A 26 0.81 -2.17 -14.64
C PHE A 26 1.44 -3.58 -14.46
N PRO A 27 1.16 -4.34 -13.39
CA PRO A 27 1.69 -5.70 -13.24
C PRO A 27 1.19 -6.64 -14.33
N ILE A 28 -0.06 -6.47 -14.77
CA ILE A 28 -0.67 -7.31 -15.82
C ILE A 28 0.06 -7.13 -17.16
N VAL A 29 0.43 -5.90 -17.50
CA VAL A 29 1.12 -5.59 -18.76
C VAL A 29 2.59 -6.02 -18.71
N ASN A 30 3.22 -5.92 -17.54
CA ASN A 30 4.65 -6.19 -17.38
C ASN A 30 4.98 -7.67 -17.16
N GLU A 31 4.03 -8.48 -16.70
CA GLU A 31 4.20 -9.92 -16.46
C GLU A 31 3.29 -10.73 -17.38
N ALA A 32 3.88 -11.36 -18.41
CA ALA A 32 3.14 -12.09 -19.45
C ALA A 32 2.22 -13.20 -18.91
N ASP A 33 2.66 -13.90 -17.86
CA ASP A 33 1.90 -14.99 -17.25
C ASP A 33 0.77 -14.50 -16.33
N LEU A 34 0.81 -13.24 -15.92
CA LEU A 34 -0.15 -12.67 -14.96
C LEU A 34 -1.52 -12.56 -15.59
N TRP A 35 -1.63 -12.22 -16.88
CA TRP A 35 -2.91 -12.20 -17.59
C TRP A 35 -3.62 -13.55 -17.53
N GLN A 36 -2.87 -14.64 -17.74
CA GLN A 36 -3.42 -15.99 -17.67
C GLN A 36 -3.77 -16.39 -16.23
N ALA A 37 -2.94 -16.01 -15.26
CA ALA A 37 -3.21 -16.26 -13.84
C ALA A 37 -4.47 -15.53 -13.34
N VAL A 38 -4.65 -14.26 -13.73
CA VAL A 38 -5.85 -13.46 -13.43
C VAL A 38 -7.08 -14.08 -14.08
N SER A 39 -6.98 -14.49 -15.34
CA SER A 39 -8.09 -15.14 -16.06
C SER A 39 -8.50 -16.48 -15.44
N ARG A 40 -7.53 -17.22 -14.88
CA ARG A 40 -7.77 -18.51 -14.20
C ARG A 40 -8.42 -18.31 -12.83
N HIS A 41 -8.07 -17.24 -12.12
CA HIS A 41 -8.56 -16.96 -10.76
C HIS A 41 -8.98 -15.48 -10.58
N PRO A 42 -10.06 -15.03 -11.26
CA PRO A 42 -10.49 -13.64 -11.20
C PRO A 42 -11.00 -13.23 -9.81
N THR A 43 -11.59 -14.18 -9.06
CA THR A 43 -12.08 -13.95 -7.69
C THR A 43 -10.95 -13.65 -6.71
N LEU A 44 -9.82 -14.38 -6.80
CA LEU A 44 -8.64 -14.09 -5.98
C LEU A 44 -8.10 -12.72 -6.30
N PHE A 45 -7.91 -12.43 -7.59
CA PHE A 45 -7.35 -11.16 -8.04
C PHE A 45 -8.20 -9.99 -7.53
N LEU A 46 -9.53 -10.10 -7.64
CA LEU A 46 -10.43 -9.09 -7.12
C LEU A 46 -10.34 -8.98 -5.59
N ALA A 47 -10.36 -10.11 -4.87
CA ALA A 47 -10.29 -10.12 -3.41
C ALA A 47 -8.99 -9.50 -2.88
N THR A 48 -7.84 -9.80 -3.48
CA THR A 48 -6.53 -9.25 -3.07
C THR A 48 -6.44 -7.75 -3.35
N ASN A 49 -6.95 -7.30 -4.50
CA ASN A 49 -6.97 -5.87 -4.81
C ASN A 49 -7.96 -5.11 -3.92
N LEU A 50 -9.14 -5.67 -3.65
CA LEU A 50 -10.10 -5.09 -2.70
C LEU A 50 -9.51 -4.99 -1.30
N PHE A 51 -8.74 -5.99 -0.87
CA PHE A 51 -8.02 -5.93 0.40
C PHE A 51 -7.01 -4.78 0.42
N LEU A 52 -6.18 -4.63 -0.62
CA LEU A 52 -5.20 -3.55 -0.73
C LEU A 52 -5.87 -2.16 -0.75
N ILE A 53 -6.97 -2.02 -1.50
CA ILE A 53 -7.76 -0.78 -1.55
C ILE A 53 -8.36 -0.47 -0.17
N SER A 54 -8.93 -1.47 0.50
CA SER A 54 -9.50 -1.32 1.83
C SER A 54 -8.43 -0.92 2.84
N TYR A 55 -7.27 -1.59 2.82
CA TYR A 55 -6.13 -1.27 3.66
C TYR A 55 -5.64 0.16 3.41
N PHE A 56 -5.52 0.61 2.16
CA PHE A 56 -5.10 1.96 1.81
C PHE A 56 -5.98 3.02 2.49
N TYR A 57 -7.31 2.91 2.36
CA TYR A 57 -8.24 3.89 2.94
C TYR A 57 -8.36 3.78 4.45
N LEU A 58 -8.28 2.56 5.03
CA LEU A 58 -8.20 2.37 6.47
C LEU A 58 -6.91 2.99 7.03
N ASN A 59 -5.79 2.87 6.32
CA ASN A 59 -4.54 3.44 6.76
C ASN A 59 -4.60 4.98 6.76
N LEU A 60 -5.10 5.58 5.67
CA LEU A 60 -5.28 7.03 5.54
C LEU A 60 -6.21 7.63 6.59
N ASN A 61 -7.35 6.98 6.85
CA ASN A 61 -8.43 7.57 7.63
C ASN A 61 -8.45 7.11 9.09
N LEU A 62 -7.88 5.94 9.41
CA LEU A 62 -7.94 5.36 10.75
C LEU A 62 -6.55 5.11 11.33
N PHE A 63 -5.68 4.33 10.67
CA PHE A 63 -4.46 3.84 11.34
C PHE A 63 -3.42 4.94 11.58
N VAL A 64 -3.09 5.72 10.55
CA VAL A 64 -2.17 6.87 10.69
C VAL A 64 -2.71 7.88 11.71
N PRO A 65 -3.95 8.41 11.58
CA PRO A 65 -4.43 9.43 12.50
C PRO A 65 -4.65 8.93 13.94
N CYS A 66 -5.08 7.67 14.13
CA CYS A 66 -5.35 7.16 15.48
C CYS A 66 -4.11 6.62 16.19
N PHE A 67 -3.12 6.10 15.46
CA PHE A 67 -1.96 5.44 16.07
C PHE A 67 -0.67 6.21 15.84
N LEU A 68 -0.32 6.51 14.59
CA LEU A 68 0.98 7.12 14.27
C LEU A 68 1.09 8.54 14.86
N LEU A 69 0.07 9.38 14.66
CA LEU A 69 0.07 10.77 15.14
C LEU A 69 -0.11 10.91 16.64
N LYS A 70 -0.81 9.96 17.26
CA LYS A 70 -0.97 9.90 18.72
C LYS A 70 0.27 9.30 19.40
N LYS A 71 1.41 9.22 18.69
CA LYS A 71 2.68 8.63 19.14
C LYS A 71 2.57 7.15 19.57
N LYS A 72 1.49 6.45 19.22
CA LYS A 72 1.29 5.00 19.47
C LYS A 72 1.94 4.17 18.36
N ILE A 73 3.24 4.36 18.16
CA ILE A 73 4.00 3.82 17.03
C ILE A 73 4.02 2.28 17.04
N ILE A 74 4.19 1.67 18.23
CA ILE A 74 4.21 0.20 18.37
C ILE A 74 2.87 -0.41 17.92
N VAL A 75 1.75 0.20 18.31
CA VAL A 75 0.41 -0.26 17.92
C VAL A 75 0.20 -0.13 16.41
N PHE A 76 0.67 0.97 15.80
CA PHE A 76 0.60 1.18 14.36
C PHE A 76 1.32 0.07 13.58
N PHE A 77 2.57 -0.24 13.95
CA PHE A 77 3.33 -1.30 13.30
C PHE A 77 2.75 -2.69 13.58
N ALA A 78 2.24 -2.95 14.79
CA ALA A 78 1.59 -4.22 15.11
C ALA A 78 0.32 -4.45 14.26
N VAL A 79 -0.55 -3.44 14.12
CA VAL A 79 -1.75 -3.53 13.27
C VAL A 79 -1.37 -3.69 11.80
N THR A 80 -0.37 -2.95 11.33
CA THR A 80 0.12 -3.08 9.95
C THR A 80 0.69 -4.48 9.69
N PHE A 81 1.48 -5.01 10.61
CA PHE A 81 2.01 -6.37 10.53
C PHE A 81 0.89 -7.41 10.54
N ALA A 82 -0.13 -7.24 11.37
CA ALA A 82 -1.32 -8.09 11.37
C ALA A 82 -2.05 -8.06 10.01
N CYS A 83 -2.17 -6.90 9.36
CA CYS A 83 -2.74 -6.79 8.02
C CYS A 83 -1.87 -7.50 6.96
N ILE A 84 -0.54 -7.45 7.07
CA ILE A 84 0.37 -8.19 6.18
C ILE A 84 0.15 -9.69 6.35
N VAL A 85 0.14 -10.18 7.59
CA VAL A 85 -0.08 -11.59 7.89
C VAL A 85 -1.44 -12.05 7.36
N LEU A 86 -2.49 -11.26 7.58
CA LEU A 86 -3.83 -11.53 7.06
C LEU A 86 -3.85 -11.60 5.52
N TYR A 87 -3.14 -10.69 4.85
CA TYR A 87 -3.02 -10.71 3.38
C TYR A 87 -2.40 -12.02 2.88
N PHE A 88 -1.32 -12.49 3.50
CA PHE A 88 -0.69 -13.77 3.15
C PHE A 88 -1.56 -14.98 3.52
N ILE A 89 -2.32 -14.91 4.62
CA ILE A 89 -3.27 -15.97 4.99
C ILE A 89 -4.38 -16.09 3.94
N ILE A 90 -4.96 -14.99 3.48
CA ILE A 90 -5.99 -14.99 2.41
C ILE A 90 -5.45 -15.65 1.14
N LEU A 91 -4.22 -15.31 0.76
CA LEU A 91 -3.53 -15.89 -0.38
C LEU A 91 -3.29 -17.39 -0.22
N TRP A 92 -2.82 -17.81 0.95
CA TRP A 92 -2.55 -19.21 1.27
C TRP A 92 -3.82 -20.05 1.31
N ILE A 93 -4.88 -19.57 1.96
CA ILE A 93 -6.21 -20.20 1.98
C ILE A 93 -6.69 -20.38 0.55
N PHE A 94 -6.69 -19.33 -0.27
CA PHE A 94 -7.14 -19.46 -1.65
C PHE A 94 -6.32 -20.50 -2.42
N HIS A 95 -5.00 -20.48 -2.32
CA HIS A 95 -4.17 -21.49 -2.96
C HIS A 95 -4.56 -22.90 -2.50
N SER A 96 -4.74 -23.11 -1.19
CA SER A 96 -5.08 -24.43 -0.63
C SER A 96 -6.46 -24.96 -1.06
N TYR A 97 -7.48 -24.11 -1.22
CA TYR A 97 -8.83 -24.56 -1.59
C TYR A 97 -9.05 -24.64 -3.11
N PHE A 98 -8.37 -23.81 -3.90
CA PHE A 98 -8.59 -23.73 -5.35
C PHE A 98 -7.54 -24.49 -6.18
N PHE A 99 -6.33 -24.74 -5.65
CA PHE A 99 -5.26 -25.47 -6.36
C PHE A 99 -5.02 -26.90 -5.86
N SER A 100 -5.66 -27.33 -4.76
CA SER A 100 -5.53 -28.69 -4.22
C SER A 100 -5.99 -29.82 -5.16
N GLY A 101 -6.58 -29.48 -6.32
CA GLY A 101 -6.96 -30.43 -7.36
C GLY A 101 -5.99 -30.56 -8.55
N GLN A 102 -4.91 -29.75 -8.63
CA GLN A 102 -3.94 -29.87 -9.72
C GLN A 102 -2.73 -30.67 -9.25
N PRO A 103 -2.56 -31.93 -9.69
CA PRO A 103 -1.34 -32.67 -9.40
C PRO A 103 -0.17 -31.91 -10.00
N PHE A 104 0.84 -31.65 -9.16
CA PHE A 104 2.15 -31.16 -9.57
C PHE A 104 2.68 -32.07 -10.69
N ARG A 105 2.53 -31.64 -11.94
CA ARG A 105 3.19 -32.28 -13.07
C ARG A 105 4.48 -31.51 -13.29
N PRO A 106 5.63 -32.00 -12.80
CA PRO A 106 6.90 -31.45 -13.26
C PRO A 106 6.89 -31.53 -14.78
N ASP A 107 7.30 -30.45 -15.44
CA ASP A 107 7.49 -30.42 -16.89
C ASP A 107 8.54 -31.49 -17.24
N MET A 108 8.07 -32.71 -17.50
CA MET A 108 8.90 -33.75 -18.09
C MET A 108 9.26 -33.22 -19.47
N PRO A 109 10.55 -32.99 -19.79
CA PRO A 109 10.92 -32.73 -21.17
C PRO A 109 10.38 -33.90 -21.99
N PHE A 110 9.56 -33.61 -22.98
CA PHE A 110 9.00 -34.62 -23.87
C PHE A 110 10.15 -35.23 -24.69
N GLN A 111 10.82 -36.22 -24.10
CA GLN A 111 11.85 -37.00 -24.76
C GLN A 111 11.13 -38.12 -25.48
N GLY A 112 10.76 -37.83 -26.73
CA GLY A 112 10.18 -38.83 -27.63
C GLY A 112 11.11 -40.04 -27.77
N ARG A 113 10.50 -41.24 -27.81
CA ARG A 113 11.10 -42.60 -27.98
C ARG A 113 11.92 -43.06 -26.76
N HIS A 114 11.63 -44.16 -26.05
CA HIS A 114 11.38 -45.56 -26.41
C HIS A 114 10.95 -46.32 -25.13
N PRO A 115 10.18 -47.43 -25.17
CA PRO A 115 9.90 -48.23 -23.98
C PRO A 115 11.01 -49.27 -23.78
N GLU A 116 12.11 -48.90 -23.13
CA GLU A 116 13.10 -49.86 -22.63
C GLU A 116 13.42 -49.57 -21.16
N PHE A 117 13.34 -50.65 -20.38
CA PHE A 117 13.58 -50.73 -18.96
C PHE A 117 14.87 -50.00 -18.57
N LEU A 118 14.74 -48.89 -17.84
CA LEU A 118 15.85 -48.35 -17.07
C LEU A 118 15.78 -48.92 -15.64
N PRO A 119 16.89 -49.44 -15.08
CA PRO A 119 16.97 -49.82 -13.67
C PRO A 119 16.77 -48.57 -12.80
N ASP A 120 16.28 -48.74 -11.57
CA ASP A 120 15.97 -47.70 -10.58
C ASP A 120 17.11 -46.68 -10.38
N GLU A 121 17.24 -45.74 -11.32
CA GLU A 121 18.04 -44.55 -11.17
C GLU A 121 17.29 -43.64 -10.21
N HIS A 122 17.93 -43.39 -9.07
CA HIS A 122 17.47 -42.47 -8.06
C HIS A 122 17.12 -41.14 -8.73
N PHE A 123 15.83 -40.84 -8.88
CA PHE A 123 15.37 -39.50 -9.25
C PHE A 123 16.10 -38.52 -8.34
N PRO A 124 16.95 -37.61 -8.85
CA PRO A 124 17.55 -36.61 -8.00
C PRO A 124 16.37 -35.78 -7.50
N HIS A 125 16.03 -35.92 -6.21
CA HIS A 125 15.12 -35.02 -5.55
C HIS A 125 15.72 -33.63 -5.76
N SER A 126 15.19 -32.93 -6.75
CA SER A 126 15.54 -31.56 -7.03
C SER A 126 15.00 -30.79 -5.83
N ARG A 127 15.83 -30.67 -4.79
CA ARG A 127 15.55 -29.78 -3.66
C ARG A 127 15.43 -28.40 -4.28
N MET A 128 14.20 -27.99 -4.58
CA MET A 128 13.90 -26.67 -5.13
C MET A 128 14.65 -25.66 -4.28
N ARG A 129 15.46 -24.83 -4.92
CA ARG A 129 16.21 -23.82 -4.18
C ARG A 129 15.17 -22.82 -3.61
N PRO A 130 15.33 -22.34 -2.36
CA PRO A 130 14.32 -21.49 -1.73
C PRO A 130 13.95 -20.23 -2.55
N ASP A 131 14.90 -19.71 -3.33
CA ASP A 131 14.72 -18.59 -4.27
C ASP A 131 13.73 -18.93 -5.41
N GLU A 132 13.82 -20.13 -5.98
CA GLU A 132 12.90 -20.60 -7.01
C GLU A 132 11.49 -20.80 -6.45
N MET A 133 11.39 -21.29 -5.20
CA MET A 133 10.12 -21.47 -4.51
C MET A 133 9.43 -20.12 -4.23
N MET A 134 10.19 -19.13 -3.74
CA MET A 134 9.65 -17.78 -3.46
C MET A 134 9.21 -17.06 -4.74
N LYS A 135 9.94 -17.25 -5.84
CA LYS A 135 9.57 -16.73 -7.17
C LYS A 135 8.30 -17.40 -7.70
N ARG A 136 8.18 -18.73 -7.59
CA ARG A 136 6.98 -19.48 -8.01
C ARG A 136 5.73 -19.16 -7.19
N LEU A 137 5.86 -18.88 -5.90
CA LEU A 137 4.75 -18.42 -5.04
C LEU A 137 4.38 -16.94 -5.28
N GLY A 138 5.17 -16.21 -6.09
CA GLY A 138 4.98 -14.79 -6.35
C GLY A 138 5.16 -13.92 -5.09
N ILE A 139 5.92 -14.40 -4.10
CA ILE A 139 6.04 -13.73 -2.79
C ILE A 139 6.64 -12.34 -2.96
N TYR A 140 7.67 -12.20 -3.78
CA TYR A 140 8.33 -10.92 -4.02
C TYR A 140 7.38 -9.88 -4.63
N THR A 141 6.65 -10.23 -5.68
CA THR A 141 5.68 -9.33 -6.34
C THR A 141 4.58 -8.91 -5.37
N ARG A 142 3.98 -9.87 -4.63
CA ARG A 142 2.90 -9.61 -3.68
C ARG A 142 3.35 -8.77 -2.48
N THR A 143 4.56 -9.02 -1.97
CA THR A 143 5.16 -8.22 -0.88
C THR A 143 5.41 -6.80 -1.35
N THR A 144 5.97 -6.63 -2.55
CA THR A 144 6.27 -5.32 -3.14
C THR A 144 5.00 -4.48 -3.31
N GLN A 145 3.91 -5.09 -3.80
CA GLN A 145 2.61 -4.43 -3.93
C GLN A 145 2.08 -3.92 -2.59
N PHE A 146 2.08 -4.75 -1.55
CA PHE A 146 1.63 -4.34 -0.22
C PHE A 146 2.48 -3.18 0.32
N LEU A 147 3.81 -3.30 0.23
CA LEU A 147 4.73 -2.26 0.72
C LEU A 147 4.53 -0.95 -0.03
N LEU A 148 4.30 -0.99 -1.34
CA LEU A 148 4.01 0.21 -2.13
C LEU A 148 2.74 0.90 -1.60
N VAL A 149 1.65 0.15 -1.43
CA VAL A 149 0.39 0.69 -0.87
C VAL A 149 0.60 1.27 0.52
N PHE A 150 1.36 0.58 1.39
CA PHE A 150 1.70 1.06 2.72
C PHE A 150 2.51 2.36 2.72
N ILE A 151 3.57 2.43 1.92
CA ILE A 151 4.45 3.60 1.82
C ILE A 151 3.68 4.79 1.27
N VAL A 152 2.93 4.61 0.17
CA VAL A 152 2.18 5.69 -0.47
C VAL A 152 1.07 6.21 0.45
N SER A 153 0.27 5.33 1.05
CA SER A 153 -0.80 5.75 1.98
C SER A 153 -0.24 6.50 3.19
N THR A 154 0.77 5.93 3.85
CA THR A 154 1.38 6.56 5.02
C THR A 154 2.03 7.89 4.65
N GLY A 155 2.77 7.92 3.54
CA GLY A 155 3.44 9.12 3.03
C GLY A 155 2.46 10.25 2.74
N ILE A 156 1.38 9.99 2.00
CA ILE A 156 0.34 11.00 1.70
C ILE A 156 -0.21 11.60 3.01
N LYS A 157 -0.57 10.76 3.98
CA LYS A 157 -1.18 11.25 5.23
C LYS A 157 -0.20 12.01 6.11
N VAL A 158 1.03 11.53 6.23
CA VAL A 158 2.07 12.20 7.03
C VAL A 158 2.45 13.54 6.41
N ILE A 159 2.64 13.61 5.10
CA ILE A 159 3.00 14.85 4.39
C ILE A 159 1.88 15.88 4.49
N THR A 160 0.64 15.48 4.27
CA THR A 160 -0.52 16.39 4.38
C THR A 160 -0.63 16.99 5.78
N GLN A 161 -0.44 16.19 6.82
CA GLN A 161 -0.53 16.67 8.20
C GLN A 161 0.66 17.52 8.61
N TRP A 162 1.86 17.18 8.14
CA TRP A 162 3.03 18.02 8.36
C TRP A 162 2.85 19.40 7.71
N TYR A 163 2.25 19.46 6.52
CA TYR A 163 1.95 20.72 5.84
C TYR A 163 0.92 21.56 6.61
N GLU A 164 -0.16 20.94 7.10
CA GLU A 164 -1.19 21.61 7.93
C GLU A 164 -0.59 22.17 9.23
N GLU A 165 0.25 21.40 9.92
CA GLU A 165 0.91 21.87 11.15
C GLU A 165 1.88 23.03 10.87
N LYS A 166 2.64 22.97 9.78
CA LYS A 166 3.51 24.07 9.35
C LYS A 166 2.73 25.35 9.08
N HIS A 167 1.56 25.26 8.45
CA HIS A 167 0.70 26.41 8.20
C HIS A 167 0.19 27.01 9.50
N ARG A 168 -0.30 26.16 10.42
CA ARG A 168 -0.82 26.59 11.72
C ARG A 168 0.24 27.29 12.58
N LEU A 169 1.47 26.78 12.60
CA LEU A 169 2.57 27.40 13.32
C LEU A 169 2.88 28.81 12.79
N LYS A 170 2.84 29.00 11.48
CA LYS A 170 3.06 30.31 10.84
C LYS A 170 1.97 31.32 11.19
N GLU A 171 0.72 30.89 11.24
CA GLU A 171 -0.40 31.73 11.68
C GLU A 171 -0.22 32.16 13.15
N LEU A 172 0.16 31.24 14.03
CA LEU A 172 0.39 31.53 15.45
C LEU A 172 1.55 32.52 15.66
N GLU A 173 2.63 32.40 14.89
CA GLU A 173 3.75 33.34 14.93
C GLU A 173 3.32 34.75 14.50
N SER A 174 2.54 34.86 13.41
CA SER A 174 2.01 36.15 12.94
C SER A 174 1.11 36.80 13.99
N SER A 175 0.17 36.05 14.58
CA SER A 175 -0.73 36.57 15.61
C SER A 175 0.02 37.00 16.88
N LYS A 176 1.12 36.31 17.23
CA LYS A 176 1.96 36.69 18.38
C LYS A 176 2.69 38.01 18.13
N VAL A 177 3.32 38.16 16.97
CA VAL A 177 4.03 39.40 16.60
C VAL A 177 3.07 40.58 16.58
N GLU A 178 1.86 40.41 16.05
CA GLU A 178 0.83 41.46 16.04
C GLU A 178 0.39 41.85 17.46
N ALA A 179 0.21 40.87 18.35
CA ALA A 179 -0.13 41.12 19.75
C ALA A 179 0.99 41.87 20.50
N GLU A 180 2.25 41.51 20.27
CA GLU A 180 3.41 42.21 20.85
C GLU A 180 3.50 43.65 20.34
N LEU A 181 3.33 43.89 19.03
CA LEU A 181 3.29 45.23 18.45
C LEU A 181 2.15 46.08 19.03
N SER A 182 0.96 45.51 19.17
CA SER A 182 -0.20 46.17 19.77
C SER A 182 0.05 46.53 21.24
N PHE A 183 0.65 45.61 22.00
CA PHE A 183 1.05 45.83 23.39
C PHE A 183 2.08 46.95 23.51
N LEU A 184 3.14 46.95 22.69
CA LEU A 184 4.13 48.03 22.65
C LEU A 184 3.48 49.38 22.30
N LYS A 185 2.60 49.40 21.29
CA LYS A 185 1.86 50.61 20.90
C LYS A 185 0.99 51.15 22.03
N SER A 186 0.37 50.27 22.82
CA SER A 186 -0.48 50.66 23.95
C SER A 186 0.30 51.23 25.14
N GLN A 187 1.58 50.85 25.29
CA GLN A 187 2.46 51.35 26.35
C GLN A 187 3.04 52.74 26.07
N ILE A 188 3.05 53.18 24.80
CA ILE A 188 3.41 54.56 24.46
C ILE A 188 2.23 55.45 24.87
N HIS A 189 2.28 55.99 26.08
CA HIS A 189 1.23 56.84 26.66
C HIS A 189 0.87 58.02 25.72
N PRO A 190 -0.42 58.29 25.43
CA PRO A 190 -0.84 59.39 24.54
C PRO A 190 -0.51 60.79 25.09
N HIS A 191 -0.13 60.88 26.38
CA HIS A 191 0.20 62.12 27.07
C HIS A 191 1.54 62.74 26.61
N PHE A 192 2.39 62.02 25.87
CA PHE A 192 3.66 62.57 25.37
C PHE A 192 3.52 63.41 24.09
N LEU A 193 2.34 63.44 23.44
CA LEU A 193 2.12 64.17 22.18
C LEU A 193 1.45 65.55 22.37
N VAL A 194 1.24 66.01 23.62
CA VAL A 194 0.49 67.25 23.90
C VAL A 194 1.30 68.28 24.70
N ASN A 195 2.63 68.18 24.71
CA ASN A 195 3.49 69.25 25.27
C ASN A 195 4.60 69.64 24.30
#